data_AF-A0A918J9I0-F1
#
_entry.id   AF-A0A918J9I0-F1
#
_cell.length_a   1.000
_cell.length_b   1.000
_cell.length_c   1.000
_cell.angle_alpha   90.00
_cell.angle_beta   90.00
_cell.angle_gamma   90.00
#
_symmetry.space_group_name_H-M   'P 1'
#
loop_
_entity.id
_entity.type
_entity.pdbx_description
1 polymer ?
#
loop_
_entity_poly.entity_id
_entity_poly.type
_entity_poly.pdbx_seq_one_letter_code
_entity_poly.pdbx_strand_id
1 'polypeptide(L)'
;MTTNGVRIRAGRPEEAAALSALVLRSKAHWGYDDAYLAACAEELRLAPQDMADRRVRVAEAGGRVLGVATLDGEPPRAELGMLFVDPPSIGRGVGRLLYRHVLTEAGRIGCDMLTITADAHAASFYAAMGARRVAASPSSGHLVRMEAWPAGADPSWVGAWTGGGRSVHLGNVAEFHAQFPGAAPTDGAPHYACLSAFAGPHPALVVLPLSVEAAWMRGLARRLEWDEVEVHCVDAPGGALTQALLARPELTRRIRNSGLPVLPWGRTEASDRLTSGPPLRLGHESKAASHRLFRQLAAAHPGIRVPAQEPVRSWRELARVLEARVSAGLTSVIKGEYGVGGSGTSVLTPGDVLSAGGTRAAARRLFGEGLLVEEYVPGADLYRNPTFDGVIAEDGTVHVVGTGLMEVTGTAYRGVTVGPGVLPAELTATATAFGTAVGEALSADGYRGWYDVDFVTDTSGRPAPTEINLRLTGPAAAFVLQSRLDGVRGGRHLVRTLDCLPLGARLPAPALLEHCDGLARRCGSLGAVLLTTIPTASLEPAPYVGVALAARSRQVLDEAEALVRFGNGVLGELFTGQASAATWASRRRTRRPRPRRP
;
A
#
# COMPACT_ATOMS: atom_id res chain seq x y z
N MET A 1 -6.18 -2.96 20.83
CA MET A 1 -5.65 -4.08 21.64
C MET A 1 -5.67 -3.71 23.12
N THR A 2 -6.71 -4.13 23.84
CA THR A 2 -6.80 -4.03 25.29
C THR A 2 -6.01 -5.17 25.92
N THR A 3 -4.84 -4.90 26.48
CA THR A 3 -4.34 -5.72 27.59
C THR A 3 -5.41 -5.62 28.69
N ASN A 4 -6.11 -6.72 28.96
CA ASN A 4 -7.23 -6.80 29.92
C ASN A 4 -7.08 -5.82 31.10
N GLY A 5 -7.87 -4.74 31.07
CA GLY A 5 -7.98 -3.78 32.17
C GLY A 5 -6.87 -2.74 32.36
N VAL A 6 -5.85 -2.67 31.47
CA VAL A 6 -4.86 -1.58 31.52
C VAL A 6 -5.41 -0.34 30.83
N ARG A 7 -5.43 0.80 31.53
CA ARG A 7 -5.79 2.11 30.98
C ARG A 7 -4.63 3.08 31.10
N ILE A 8 -4.54 4.02 30.16
CA ILE A 8 -3.59 5.13 30.22
C ILE A 8 -4.33 6.37 30.73
N ARG A 9 -3.75 7.07 31.69
CA ARG A 9 -4.28 8.35 32.21
C ARG A 9 -3.17 9.35 32.48
N ALA A 10 -3.55 10.60 32.73
CA ALA A 10 -2.62 11.59 33.26
C ALA A 10 -2.07 11.15 34.63
N GLY A 11 -0.77 11.40 34.84
CA GLY A 11 -0.16 11.32 36.17
C GLY A 11 -0.70 12.42 37.08
N ARG A 12 -0.76 12.16 38.38
CA ARG A 12 -1.26 13.13 39.36
C ARG A 12 -0.13 13.64 40.26
N PRO A 13 -0.14 14.92 40.70
CA PRO A 13 0.96 15.51 41.46
C PRO A 13 1.34 14.71 42.72
N GLU A 14 0.36 14.11 43.39
CA GLU A 14 0.56 13.26 44.57
C GLU A 14 1.28 11.93 44.28
N GLU A 15 1.33 11.50 43.03
CA GLU A 15 1.97 10.26 42.61
C GLU A 15 3.47 10.41 42.32
N ALA A 16 3.99 11.64 42.28
CA ALA A 16 5.36 11.96 41.85
C ALA A 16 6.42 11.09 42.55
N ALA A 17 6.32 10.93 43.87
CA ALA A 17 7.24 10.09 44.64
C ALA A 17 7.12 8.59 44.28
N ALA A 18 5.89 8.08 44.11
CA ALA A 18 5.65 6.69 43.75
C ALA A 18 6.11 6.37 42.33
N LEU A 19 5.92 7.30 41.39
CA LEU A 19 6.40 7.19 40.00
C LEU A 19 7.93 7.24 39.94
N SER A 20 8.57 8.14 40.68
CA SER A 20 10.04 8.19 40.81
C SER A 20 10.61 6.87 41.32
N ALA A 21 9.99 6.30 42.36
CA ALA A 21 10.39 5.00 42.89
C ALA A 21 10.20 3.86 41.86
N LEU A 22 9.15 3.91 41.04
CA LEU A 22 8.94 2.94 39.95
C LEU A 22 10.04 3.06 38.89
N VAL A 23 10.37 4.28 38.45
CA VAL A 23 11.41 4.54 37.45
C VAL A 23 12.74 3.92 37.90
N LEU A 24 13.13 4.13 39.17
CA LEU A 24 14.37 3.56 39.70
C LEU A 24 14.34 2.03 39.75
N ARG A 25 13.25 1.42 40.23
CA ARG A 25 13.11 -0.06 40.22
C ARG A 25 13.13 -0.63 38.80
N SER A 26 12.54 0.08 37.84
CA SER A 26 12.55 -0.29 36.43
C SER A 26 13.96 -0.20 35.83
N LYS A 27 14.72 0.85 36.16
CA LYS A 27 16.13 1.00 35.74
C LYS A 27 17.03 -0.08 36.35
N ALA A 28 16.81 -0.41 37.62
CA ALA A 28 17.55 -1.46 38.34
C ALA A 28 17.35 -2.87 37.75
N HIS A 29 16.26 -3.10 37.00
CA HIS A 29 15.99 -4.38 36.33
C HIS A 29 17.13 -4.83 35.40
N TRP A 30 17.93 -3.90 34.88
CA TRP A 30 19.06 -4.20 34.00
C TRP A 30 20.33 -4.65 34.73
N GLY A 31 20.32 -4.70 36.07
CA GLY A 31 21.44 -5.20 36.87
C GLY A 31 22.61 -4.22 37.02
N TYR A 32 22.35 -2.92 36.90
CA TYR A 32 23.33 -1.88 37.24
C TYR A 32 23.70 -1.91 38.72
N ASP A 33 24.91 -1.49 39.05
CA ASP A 33 25.34 -1.37 40.45
C ASP A 33 24.66 -0.21 41.19
N ASP A 34 24.68 -0.28 42.52
CA ASP A 34 24.01 0.70 43.38
C ASP A 34 24.60 2.11 43.23
N ALA A 35 25.90 2.23 42.93
CA ALA A 35 26.57 3.52 42.76
C ALA A 35 26.06 4.24 41.49
N TYR A 36 25.89 3.50 40.40
CA TYR A 36 25.32 4.01 39.16
C TYR A 36 23.84 4.36 39.32
N LEU A 37 23.05 3.50 39.98
CA LEU A 37 21.63 3.79 40.26
C LEU A 37 21.47 5.03 41.15
N ALA A 38 22.34 5.22 42.14
CA ALA A 38 22.36 6.42 42.98
C ALA A 38 22.72 7.68 42.16
N ALA A 39 23.65 7.58 41.21
CA ALA A 39 24.00 8.68 40.31
C ALA A 39 22.83 9.07 39.38
N CYS A 40 22.00 8.10 38.95
CA CYS A 40 20.81 8.36 38.14
C CYS A 40 19.61 8.89 38.94
N ALA A 41 19.63 8.82 40.28
CA ALA A 41 18.42 9.04 41.09
C ALA A 41 17.84 10.45 40.96
N GLU A 42 18.70 11.47 40.89
CA GLU A 42 18.25 12.86 40.79
C GLU A 42 17.71 13.18 39.38
N GLU A 43 18.38 12.71 38.32
CA GLU A 43 17.93 12.89 36.93
C GLU A 43 16.59 12.18 36.65
N LEU A 44 16.37 11.03 37.28
CA LEU A 44 15.17 10.21 37.10
C LEU A 44 14.01 10.60 38.03
N ARG A 45 14.19 11.61 38.88
CA ARG A 45 13.17 12.07 39.81
C ARG A 45 12.07 12.85 39.09
N LEU A 46 10.83 12.52 39.40
CA LEU A 46 9.65 13.30 39.02
C LEU A 46 9.17 14.12 40.22
N ALA A 47 8.96 15.42 39.99
CA ALA A 47 8.37 16.35 40.95
C ALA A 47 6.86 16.56 40.67
N PRO A 48 6.07 17.04 41.65
CA PRO A 48 4.64 17.28 41.45
C PRO A 48 4.29 18.18 40.25
N GLN A 49 5.11 19.22 39.98
CA GLN A 49 4.93 20.11 38.83
C GLN A 49 5.11 19.42 37.47
N ASP A 50 5.93 18.37 37.40
CA ASP A 50 6.24 17.66 36.16
C ASP A 50 5.01 17.00 35.52
N MET A 51 3.98 16.70 36.32
CA MET A 51 2.80 16.00 35.81
C MET A 51 2.13 16.73 34.64
N ALA A 52 2.04 18.05 34.74
CA ALA A 52 1.54 18.91 33.68
C ALA A 52 2.65 19.25 32.68
N ASP A 53 3.78 19.76 33.18
CA ASP A 53 4.87 20.33 32.36
C ASP A 53 5.49 19.32 31.39
N ARG A 54 5.57 18.05 31.82
CA ARG A 54 6.14 16.93 31.07
C ARG A 54 5.06 15.98 30.52
N ARG A 55 3.79 16.40 30.57
CA ARG A 55 2.63 15.64 30.11
C ARG A 55 2.66 14.18 30.57
N VAL A 56 2.93 13.94 31.85
CA VAL A 56 3.14 12.60 32.40
C VAL A 56 1.92 11.71 32.13
N ARG A 57 2.18 10.49 31.66
CA ARG A 57 1.16 9.45 31.43
C ARG A 57 1.49 8.19 32.22
N VAL A 58 0.46 7.64 32.84
CA VAL A 58 0.54 6.48 33.71
C VAL A 58 -0.29 5.35 33.12
N ALA A 59 0.31 4.17 33.00
CA ALA A 59 -0.41 2.95 32.72
C ALA A 59 -0.84 2.31 34.04
N GLU A 60 -2.13 2.02 34.20
CA GLU A 60 -2.65 1.39 35.41
C GLU A 60 -3.66 0.26 35.11
N ALA A 61 -3.72 -0.73 35.99
CA ALA A 61 -4.76 -1.75 36.00
C ALA A 61 -5.20 -2.04 37.43
N GLY A 62 -6.51 -2.04 37.68
CA GLY A 62 -7.06 -2.29 39.02
C GLY A 62 -6.53 -1.34 40.10
N GLY A 63 -6.26 -0.08 39.74
CA GLY A 63 -5.69 0.94 40.64
C GLY A 63 -4.18 0.81 40.89
N ARG A 64 -3.51 -0.22 40.35
CA ARG A 64 -2.06 -0.38 40.43
C ARG A 64 -1.37 0.29 39.23
N VAL A 65 -0.38 1.13 39.51
CA VAL A 65 0.51 1.68 38.48
C VAL A 65 1.43 0.58 37.94
N LEU A 66 1.45 0.43 36.62
CA LEU A 66 2.24 -0.55 35.89
C LEU A 66 3.40 0.09 35.10
N GLY A 67 3.36 1.40 34.87
CA GLY A 67 4.41 2.12 34.16
C GLY A 67 4.10 3.60 33.99
N VAL A 68 5.11 4.36 33.58
CA VAL A 68 5.06 5.80 33.39
C VAL A 68 5.78 6.19 32.10
N ALA A 69 5.28 7.22 31.42
CA ALA A 69 5.98 7.88 30.33
C ALA A 69 5.80 9.40 30.36
N THR A 70 6.71 10.15 29.74
CA THR A 70 6.61 11.60 29.60
C THR A 70 6.72 12.04 28.13
N LEU A 71 6.12 13.18 27.82
CA LEU A 71 6.25 13.87 26.55
C LEU A 71 6.74 15.28 26.83
N ASP A 72 8.06 15.45 26.72
CA ASP A 72 8.79 16.64 27.13
C ASP A 72 8.97 17.58 25.92
N GLY A 73 8.90 18.90 26.15
CA GLY A 73 9.06 19.91 25.09
C GLY A 73 7.84 20.10 24.18
N GLU A 74 7.89 21.12 23.32
CA GLU A 74 6.74 21.58 22.53
C GLU A 74 6.89 21.30 21.03
N PRO A 75 5.79 21.32 20.25
CA PRO A 75 5.83 21.18 18.79
C PRO A 75 6.77 22.20 18.12
N PRO A 76 7.38 21.86 16.95
CA PRO A 76 7.18 20.63 16.19
C PRO A 76 8.06 19.45 16.65
N ARG A 77 8.98 19.66 17.60
CA ARG A 77 9.94 18.63 18.05
C ARG A 77 9.90 18.48 19.56
N ALA A 78 9.47 17.31 20.02
CA ALA A 78 9.41 16.95 21.43
C ALA A 78 10.30 15.71 21.73
N GLU A 79 10.40 15.33 22.99
CA GLU A 79 11.14 14.17 23.44
C GLU A 79 10.21 13.18 24.15
N LEU A 80 10.35 11.88 23.85
CA LEU A 80 9.89 10.84 24.76
C LEU A 80 10.91 10.76 25.90
N GLY A 81 10.72 11.59 26.93
CA GLY A 81 11.72 11.79 27.99
C GLY A 81 11.89 10.57 28.87
N MET A 82 10.81 10.07 29.47
CA MET A 82 10.80 8.84 30.24
C MET A 82 9.84 7.82 29.63
N LEU A 83 10.21 6.53 29.72
CA LEU A 83 9.30 5.40 29.53
C LEU A 83 9.82 4.22 30.35
N PHE A 84 9.14 3.96 31.48
CA PHE A 84 9.53 2.92 32.43
C PHE A 84 8.34 2.06 32.80
N VAL A 85 8.58 0.76 32.96
CA VAL A 85 7.57 -0.24 33.27
C VAL A 85 7.96 -0.94 34.57
N ASP A 86 7.00 -1.11 35.48
CA ASP A 86 7.19 -1.86 36.72
C ASP A 86 7.71 -3.27 36.39
N PRO A 87 8.81 -3.77 37.00
CA PRO A 87 9.47 -5.01 36.57
C PRO A 87 8.54 -6.22 36.40
N PRO A 88 7.54 -6.49 37.27
CA PRO A 88 6.58 -7.59 37.08
C PRO A 88 5.70 -7.46 35.83
N SER A 89 5.64 -6.28 35.23
CA SER A 89 4.83 -5.94 34.05
C SER A 89 5.64 -5.84 32.76
N ILE A 90 6.97 -5.99 32.82
CA ILE A 90 7.83 -6.05 31.64
C ILE A 90 7.47 -7.29 30.81
N GLY A 91 7.50 -7.16 29.49
CA GLY A 91 7.10 -8.23 28.56
C GLY A 91 5.59 -8.43 28.41
N ARG A 92 4.74 -7.69 29.15
CA ARG A 92 3.26 -7.81 29.09
C ARG A 92 2.57 -6.78 28.19
N GLY A 93 3.35 -6.01 27.41
CA GLY A 93 2.83 -5.01 26.48
C GLY A 93 2.59 -3.60 27.06
N VAL A 94 2.83 -3.36 28.35
CA VAL A 94 2.62 -2.04 28.99
C VAL A 94 3.48 -0.95 28.33
N GLY A 95 4.76 -1.21 28.10
CA GLY A 95 5.65 -0.24 27.43
C GLY A 95 5.19 0.11 26.01
N ARG A 96 4.67 -0.88 25.26
CA ARG A 96 4.09 -0.67 23.93
C ARG A 96 2.89 0.27 23.98
N LEU A 97 2.01 0.12 24.98
CA LEU A 97 0.85 0.98 25.17
C LEU A 97 1.25 2.42 25.51
N LEU A 98 2.17 2.59 26.46
CA LEU A 98 2.69 3.92 26.83
C LEU A 98 3.36 4.62 25.64
N TYR A 99 4.23 3.92 24.91
CA TYR A 99 4.91 4.45 23.74
C TYR A 99 3.92 4.96 22.67
N ARG A 100 2.91 4.14 22.37
CA ARG A 100 1.86 4.51 21.41
C ARG A 100 1.06 5.71 21.86
N HIS A 101 0.66 5.72 23.14
CA HIS A 101 -0.07 6.85 23.71
C HIS A 101 0.73 8.15 23.56
N VAL A 102 2.03 8.12 23.87
CA VAL A 102 2.89 9.30 23.72
C VAL A 102 3.03 9.72 22.27
N LEU A 103 3.23 8.79 21.33
CA LEU A 103 3.28 9.15 19.90
C LEU A 103 1.95 9.73 19.39
N THR A 104 0.81 9.16 19.77
CA THR A 104 -0.51 9.69 19.38
C THR A 104 -0.71 11.09 19.95
N GLU A 105 -0.36 11.33 21.22
CA GLU A 105 -0.47 12.65 21.83
C GLU A 105 0.47 13.66 21.17
N ALA A 106 1.71 13.26 20.87
CA ALA A 106 2.67 14.07 20.13
C ALA A 106 2.15 14.47 18.74
N GLY A 107 1.53 13.54 18.02
CA GLY A 107 0.91 13.82 16.72
C GLY A 107 -0.26 14.79 16.85
N ARG A 108 -1.08 14.62 17.89
CA ARG A 108 -2.24 15.50 18.17
C ARG A 108 -1.83 16.94 18.46
N ILE A 109 -0.69 17.15 19.13
CA ILE A 109 -0.17 18.50 19.40
C ILE A 109 0.65 19.06 18.22
N GLY A 110 0.84 18.31 17.14
CA GLY A 110 1.51 18.78 15.93
C GLY A 110 3.02 18.52 15.89
N CYS A 111 3.54 17.58 16.67
CA CYS A 111 4.92 17.15 16.55
C CYS A 111 5.13 16.28 15.30
N ASP A 112 6.18 16.57 14.52
CA ASP A 112 6.53 15.81 13.32
C ASP A 112 7.56 14.70 13.59
N MET A 113 8.25 14.79 14.73
CA MET A 113 9.29 13.87 15.18
C MET A 113 9.47 13.96 16.70
N LEU A 114 9.74 12.82 17.33
CA LEU A 114 10.22 12.72 18.70
C LEU A 114 11.67 12.25 18.73
N THR A 115 12.47 12.85 19.61
CA THR A 115 13.75 12.26 20.03
C THR A 115 13.55 11.33 21.21
N ILE A 116 14.44 10.35 21.34
CA ILE A 116 14.47 9.40 22.45
C ILE A 116 15.93 9.24 22.88
N THR A 117 16.21 9.52 24.15
CA THR A 117 17.48 9.18 24.78
C THR A 117 17.33 7.78 25.41
N ALA A 118 17.53 6.75 24.60
CA ALA A 118 17.25 5.37 25.00
C ALA A 118 18.42 4.73 25.72
N ASP A 119 18.14 4.00 26.80
CA ASP A 119 19.10 3.02 27.33
C ASP A 119 19.48 1.99 26.25
N ALA A 120 20.75 1.61 26.17
CA ALA A 120 21.23 0.62 25.22
C ALA A 120 20.46 -0.72 25.28
N HIS A 121 20.03 -1.14 26.48
CA HIS A 121 19.20 -2.33 26.68
C HIS A 121 17.77 -2.17 26.13
N ALA A 122 17.24 -0.94 26.12
CA ALA A 122 15.91 -0.62 25.61
C ALA A 122 15.89 -0.26 24.11
N ALA A 123 17.06 -0.04 23.49
CA ALA A 123 17.14 0.38 22.10
C ALA A 123 16.51 -0.64 21.11
N SER A 124 16.54 -1.94 21.43
CA SER A 124 15.86 -2.98 20.63
C SER A 124 14.33 -2.89 20.74
N PHE A 125 13.81 -2.53 21.91
CA PHE A 125 12.38 -2.26 22.11
C PHE A 125 11.91 -1.09 21.23
N TYR A 126 12.61 0.04 21.28
CA TYR A 126 12.27 1.21 20.45
C TYR A 126 12.39 0.91 18.95
N ALA A 127 13.44 0.20 18.53
CA ALA A 127 13.57 -0.24 17.15
C ALA A 127 12.41 -1.14 16.70
N ALA A 128 11.98 -2.08 17.55
CA ALA A 128 10.81 -2.92 17.28
C ALA A 128 9.50 -2.12 17.19
N MET A 129 9.40 -1.00 17.91
CA MET A 129 8.30 -0.03 17.84
C MET A 129 8.38 0.91 16.63
N GLY A 130 9.45 0.82 15.82
CA GLY A 130 9.64 1.62 14.62
C GLY A 130 10.51 2.86 14.81
N ALA A 131 11.13 3.08 15.97
CA ALA A 131 12.11 4.16 16.12
C ALA A 131 13.44 3.83 15.40
N ARG A 132 14.11 4.84 14.87
CA ARG A 132 15.38 4.70 14.16
C ARG A 132 16.52 5.18 15.04
N ARG A 133 17.62 4.42 15.08
CA ARG A 133 18.87 4.89 15.70
C ARG A 133 19.48 6.02 14.87
N VAL A 134 19.91 7.07 15.54
CA VAL A 134 20.73 8.13 14.95
C VAL A 134 22.19 7.73 15.17
N ALA A 135 23.04 7.83 14.14
CA ALA A 135 24.47 7.52 14.28
C ALA A 135 25.07 8.35 15.41
N ALA A 136 25.72 7.69 16.38
CA ALA A 136 26.25 8.34 17.56
C ALA A 136 27.58 9.08 17.27
N SER A 137 27.81 10.19 17.95
CA SER A 137 29.18 10.64 18.23
C SER A 137 29.83 9.62 19.20
N PRO A 138 31.15 9.34 19.15
CA PRO A 138 31.78 8.19 19.82
C PRO A 138 31.73 8.11 21.37
N SER A 139 30.92 8.91 22.07
CA SER A 139 31.19 9.29 23.48
C SER A 139 30.02 9.14 24.48
N SER A 140 29.17 8.11 24.42
CA SER A 140 28.29 7.78 25.57
C SER A 140 27.95 6.28 25.66
N GLY A 141 28.56 5.58 26.64
CA GLY A 141 28.60 4.11 26.71
C GLY A 141 27.29 3.38 27.01
N HIS A 142 26.22 4.07 27.42
CA HIS A 142 24.95 3.42 27.82
C HIS A 142 23.69 4.02 27.20
N LEU A 143 23.80 5.14 26.47
CA LEU A 143 22.66 5.84 25.88
C LEU A 143 22.78 5.87 24.36
N VAL A 144 21.65 5.68 23.69
CA VAL A 144 21.50 5.67 22.24
C VAL A 144 20.43 6.68 21.85
N ARG A 145 20.79 7.65 21.02
CA ARG A 145 19.82 8.59 20.45
C ARG A 145 18.99 7.88 19.39
N MET A 146 17.67 7.97 19.52
CA MET A 146 16.72 7.45 18.55
C MET A 146 15.71 8.51 18.14
N GLU A 147 15.11 8.34 16.98
CA GLU A 147 14.05 9.18 16.42
C GLU A 147 12.81 8.34 16.18
N ALA A 148 11.66 8.88 16.54
CA ALA A 148 10.35 8.32 16.25
C ALA A 148 9.48 9.36 15.56
N TRP A 149 8.50 8.92 14.79
CA TRP A 149 7.61 9.80 14.05
C TRP A 149 6.20 9.57 14.56
N PRO A 150 5.59 10.56 15.24
CA PRO A 150 4.18 10.50 15.58
C PRO A 150 3.34 10.16 14.36
N ALA A 151 2.41 9.22 14.52
CA ALA A 151 1.32 9.11 13.56
C ALA A 151 0.34 10.26 13.84
N GLY A 152 -0.19 10.90 12.80
CA GLY A 152 -1.30 11.83 12.95
C GLY A 152 -2.56 11.12 13.44
N ALA A 153 -3.66 11.86 13.54
CA ALA A 153 -4.98 11.23 13.63
C ALA A 153 -5.18 10.28 12.44
N ASP A 154 -6.01 9.24 12.62
CA ASP A 154 -6.36 8.34 11.52
C ASP A 154 -6.88 9.19 10.33
N PRO A 155 -6.42 8.91 9.11
CA PRO A 155 -6.88 9.64 7.93
C PRO A 155 -8.41 9.59 7.82
N SER A 156 -9.04 10.71 7.44
CA SER A 156 -10.50 10.80 7.40
C SER A 156 -11.15 9.77 6.47
N TRP A 157 -10.44 9.32 5.43
CA TRP A 157 -10.89 8.26 4.53
C TRP A 157 -11.09 6.92 5.25
N VAL A 158 -10.34 6.61 6.32
CA VAL A 158 -10.52 5.37 7.09
C VAL A 158 -11.89 5.35 7.76
N GLY A 159 -12.29 6.50 8.33
CA GLY A 159 -13.63 6.72 8.87
C GLY A 159 -14.70 6.57 7.80
N ALA A 160 -14.51 7.22 6.64
CA ALA A 160 -15.45 7.15 5.52
C ALA A 160 -15.60 5.75 4.91
N TRP A 161 -14.53 4.97 4.90
CA TRP A 161 -14.47 3.67 4.21
C TRP A 161 -14.94 2.50 5.08
N THR A 162 -14.51 2.45 6.35
CA THR A 162 -14.80 1.33 7.25
C THR A 162 -15.47 1.73 8.56
N GLY A 163 -15.88 3.00 8.70
CA GLY A 163 -16.36 3.55 9.97
C GLY A 163 -15.27 3.65 11.05
N GLY A 164 -13.99 3.58 10.66
CA GLY A 164 -12.87 3.47 11.61
C GLY A 164 -12.74 2.08 12.26
N GLY A 165 -13.55 1.12 11.83
CA GLY A 165 -13.66 -0.20 12.43
C GLY A 165 -13.09 -1.32 11.57
N ARG A 166 -13.39 -2.56 12.00
CA ARG A 166 -13.05 -3.77 11.25
C ARG A 166 -13.98 -3.99 10.07
N SER A 167 -13.53 -4.72 9.07
CA SER A 167 -14.27 -4.95 7.82
C SER A 167 -14.16 -6.39 7.31
N VAL A 168 -15.14 -6.80 6.50
CA VAL A 168 -15.12 -8.06 5.72
C VAL A 168 -14.60 -7.75 4.32
N HIS A 169 -13.62 -8.51 3.81
CA HIS A 169 -13.02 -8.25 2.50
C HIS A 169 -13.34 -9.39 1.53
N LEU A 170 -13.75 -9.07 0.29
CA LEU A 170 -14.05 -10.05 -0.75
C LEU A 170 -13.10 -9.93 -1.94
N GLY A 171 -12.39 -11.02 -2.26
CA GLY A 171 -11.45 -11.12 -3.38
C GLY A 171 -12.11 -11.28 -4.76
N ASN A 172 -13.17 -10.52 -5.06
CA ASN A 172 -13.99 -10.68 -6.27
C ASN A 172 -13.38 -9.99 -7.51
N VAL A 173 -12.06 -9.95 -7.65
CA VAL A 173 -11.34 -9.24 -8.72
C VAL A 173 -11.79 -9.70 -10.11
N ALA A 174 -11.80 -11.01 -10.34
CA ALA A 174 -12.23 -11.59 -11.62
C ALA A 174 -13.72 -11.34 -11.89
N GLU A 175 -14.56 -11.46 -10.87
CA GLU A 175 -16.00 -11.17 -10.95
C GLU A 175 -16.27 -9.73 -11.41
N PHE A 176 -15.57 -8.76 -10.79
CA PHE A 176 -15.75 -7.35 -11.11
C PHE A 176 -15.38 -7.06 -12.57
N HIS A 177 -14.32 -7.67 -13.10
CA HIS A 177 -13.91 -7.43 -14.48
C HIS A 177 -14.80 -8.13 -15.51
N ALA A 178 -15.35 -9.31 -15.15
CA ALA A 178 -16.21 -10.09 -16.04
C ALA A 178 -17.54 -9.40 -16.39
N GLN A 179 -17.95 -8.36 -15.64
CA GLN A 179 -19.18 -7.62 -15.92
C GLN A 179 -19.07 -6.64 -17.10
N PHE A 180 -17.85 -6.38 -17.60
CA PHE A 180 -17.61 -5.42 -18.68
C PHE A 180 -17.42 -6.11 -20.04
N PRO A 181 -18.02 -5.59 -21.13
CA PRO A 181 -17.84 -6.14 -22.48
C PRO A 181 -16.37 -6.14 -22.92
N GLY A 182 -15.95 -7.20 -23.61
CA GLY A 182 -14.58 -7.29 -24.15
C GLY A 182 -13.49 -7.56 -23.11
N ALA A 183 -13.84 -7.71 -21.84
CA ALA A 183 -12.92 -8.21 -20.83
C ALA A 183 -12.48 -9.64 -21.23
N ALA A 184 -11.17 -9.82 -21.48
CA ALA A 184 -10.63 -11.14 -21.74
C ALA A 184 -10.91 -12.04 -20.52
N PRO A 185 -11.33 -13.31 -20.72
CA PRO A 185 -11.38 -14.27 -19.63
C PRO A 185 -10.04 -14.28 -18.90
N THR A 186 -10.04 -14.22 -17.57
CA THR A 186 -8.83 -14.47 -16.80
C THR A 186 -8.56 -15.97 -16.88
N ASP A 187 -7.84 -16.41 -17.91
CA ASP A 187 -7.51 -17.83 -18.13
C ASP A 187 -6.49 -18.38 -17.11
N GLY A 188 -6.00 -17.54 -16.19
CA GLY A 188 -5.05 -17.90 -15.13
C GLY A 188 -5.67 -17.88 -13.73
N ALA A 189 -4.97 -18.47 -12.76
CA ALA A 189 -5.40 -18.45 -11.37
C ALA A 189 -5.54 -17.01 -10.84
N PRO A 190 -6.57 -16.71 -10.01
CA PRO A 190 -6.91 -15.35 -9.58
C PRO A 190 -5.99 -14.81 -8.47
N HIS A 191 -4.66 -14.91 -8.64
CA HIS A 191 -3.65 -14.55 -7.65
C HIS A 191 -3.81 -13.12 -7.13
N TYR A 192 -4.19 -12.20 -8.01
CA TYR A 192 -4.36 -10.78 -7.67
C TYR A 192 -5.45 -10.55 -6.61
N ALA A 193 -6.38 -11.49 -6.43
CA ALA A 193 -7.38 -11.45 -5.35
C ALA A 193 -6.75 -11.43 -3.95
N CYS A 194 -5.51 -11.90 -3.79
CA CYS A 194 -4.79 -11.80 -2.52
C CYS A 194 -4.62 -10.35 -2.03
N LEU A 195 -4.59 -9.36 -2.94
CA LEU A 195 -4.52 -7.94 -2.56
C LEU A 195 -5.77 -7.47 -1.80
N SER A 196 -6.90 -8.15 -1.94
CA SER A 196 -8.12 -7.82 -1.19
C SER A 196 -7.98 -8.05 0.32
N ALA A 197 -6.94 -8.77 0.78
CA ALA A 197 -6.57 -8.78 2.20
C ALA A 197 -6.29 -7.37 2.74
N PHE A 198 -5.88 -6.44 1.87
CA PHE A 198 -5.57 -5.05 2.16
C PHE A 198 -6.66 -4.07 1.66
N ALA A 199 -7.93 -4.53 1.54
CA ALA A 199 -9.05 -3.65 1.20
C ALA A 199 -9.36 -2.60 2.27
N GLY A 200 -8.94 -2.84 3.52
CA GLY A 200 -9.07 -1.92 4.65
C GLY A 200 -8.01 -2.22 5.72
N PRO A 201 -7.76 -1.28 6.65
CA PRO A 201 -6.65 -1.39 7.60
C PRO A 201 -6.88 -2.44 8.71
N HIS A 202 -8.11 -2.91 8.90
CA HIS A 202 -8.52 -3.79 10.01
C HIS A 202 -9.40 -4.97 9.53
N PRO A 203 -8.87 -5.95 8.81
CA PRO A 203 -9.66 -7.11 8.39
C PRO A 203 -10.22 -7.90 9.60
N ALA A 204 -11.50 -8.27 9.51
CA ALA A 204 -12.11 -9.27 10.36
C ALA A 204 -12.24 -10.63 9.68
N LEU A 205 -12.64 -10.60 8.41
CA LEU A 205 -12.87 -11.78 7.61
C LEU A 205 -12.43 -11.48 6.17
N VAL A 206 -11.71 -12.42 5.55
CA VAL A 206 -11.28 -12.32 4.15
C VAL A 206 -11.78 -13.55 3.38
N VAL A 207 -12.47 -13.33 2.27
CA VAL A 207 -12.93 -14.39 1.36
C VAL A 207 -12.12 -14.33 0.06
N LEU A 208 -11.48 -15.44 -0.32
CA LEU A 208 -10.63 -15.52 -1.51
C LEU A 208 -11.10 -16.63 -2.47
N PRO A 209 -10.97 -16.43 -3.80
CA PRO A 209 -11.33 -17.41 -4.83
C PRO A 209 -10.30 -18.54 -5.03
N LEU A 210 -9.30 -18.64 -4.16
CA LEU A 210 -8.18 -19.56 -4.27
C LEU A 210 -7.66 -19.95 -2.88
N SER A 211 -7.06 -21.14 -2.79
CA SER A 211 -6.48 -21.64 -1.54
C SER A 211 -5.24 -20.84 -1.14
N VAL A 212 -5.11 -20.55 0.15
CA VAL A 212 -3.94 -19.89 0.73
C VAL A 212 -3.49 -20.59 2.01
N GLU A 213 -2.19 -20.62 2.24
CA GLU A 213 -1.63 -21.16 3.48
C GLU A 213 -2.04 -20.31 4.69
N ALA A 214 -2.55 -20.95 5.74
CA ALA A 214 -2.94 -20.23 6.96
C ALA A 214 -1.77 -19.47 7.63
N ALA A 215 -0.53 -19.93 7.40
CA ALA A 215 0.68 -19.26 7.86
C ALA A 215 0.86 -17.86 7.23
N TRP A 216 0.39 -17.64 6.01
CA TRP A 216 0.47 -16.35 5.33
C TRP A 216 -0.33 -15.27 6.09
N MET A 217 -1.62 -15.53 6.35
CA MET A 217 -2.47 -14.57 7.07
C MET A 217 -1.98 -14.35 8.50
N ARG A 218 -1.54 -15.40 9.20
CA ARG A 218 -0.93 -15.25 10.54
C ARG A 218 0.34 -14.39 10.49
N GLY A 219 1.14 -14.53 9.44
CA GLY A 219 2.34 -13.71 9.21
C GLY A 219 2.00 -12.22 9.01
N LEU A 220 1.01 -11.92 8.16
CA LEU A 220 0.50 -10.57 7.95
C LEU A 220 -0.06 -9.97 9.23
N ALA A 221 -0.97 -10.69 9.90
CA ALA A 221 -1.60 -10.23 11.14
C ALA A 221 -0.57 -9.91 12.23
N ARG A 222 0.50 -10.70 12.35
CA ARG A 222 1.59 -10.43 13.30
C ARG A 222 2.39 -9.16 12.96
N ARG A 223 2.69 -8.93 11.68
CA ARG A 223 3.52 -7.80 11.23
C ARG A 223 2.76 -6.47 11.20
N LEU A 224 1.48 -6.53 10.85
CA LEU A 224 0.54 -5.40 10.80
C LEU A 224 -0.24 -5.23 12.11
N GLU A 225 0.00 -6.10 13.09
CA GLU A 225 -0.73 -6.17 14.36
C GLU A 225 -2.25 -6.16 14.16
N TRP A 226 -2.75 -6.93 13.19
CA TRP A 226 -4.18 -7.19 13.10
C TRP A 226 -4.63 -8.09 14.24
N ASP A 227 -5.87 -7.90 14.67
CA ASP A 227 -6.55 -8.90 15.49
C ASP A 227 -6.78 -10.18 14.66
N GLU A 228 -7.34 -11.23 15.26
CA GLU A 228 -7.59 -12.50 14.56
C GLU A 228 -8.41 -12.29 13.29
N VAL A 229 -7.85 -12.69 12.14
CA VAL A 229 -8.49 -12.59 10.82
C VAL A 229 -8.99 -13.96 10.40
N GLU A 230 -10.30 -14.08 10.19
CA GLU A 230 -10.91 -15.28 9.63
C GLU A 230 -10.68 -15.33 8.12
N VAL A 231 -10.27 -16.48 7.58
CA VAL A 231 -10.00 -16.62 6.14
C VAL A 231 -10.82 -17.76 5.57
N HIS A 232 -11.57 -17.47 4.51
CA HIS A 232 -12.36 -18.46 3.76
C HIS A 232 -11.88 -18.54 2.32
N CYS A 233 -11.51 -19.74 1.89
CA CYS A 233 -11.24 -20.03 0.49
C CYS A 233 -12.49 -20.66 -0.14
N VAL A 234 -13.00 -20.02 -1.19
CA VAL A 234 -14.20 -20.45 -1.91
C VAL A 234 -13.80 -20.74 -3.34
N ASP A 235 -14.02 -21.96 -3.81
CA ASP A 235 -13.84 -22.26 -5.22
C ASP A 235 -14.91 -21.53 -6.03
N ALA A 236 -14.46 -20.73 -7.00
CA ALA A 236 -15.29 -19.81 -7.76
C ALA A 236 -14.99 -19.97 -9.26
N PRO A 237 -15.41 -21.10 -9.86
CA PRO A 237 -15.19 -21.35 -11.28
C PRO A 237 -15.77 -20.22 -12.13
N GLY A 238 -15.00 -19.76 -13.12
CA GLY A 238 -15.36 -18.60 -13.95
C GLY A 238 -15.25 -17.24 -13.24
N GLY A 239 -14.68 -17.19 -12.04
CA GLY A 239 -14.41 -15.94 -11.32
C GLY A 239 -15.58 -15.37 -10.51
N ALA A 240 -16.74 -16.02 -10.49
CA ALA A 240 -17.96 -15.57 -9.81
C ALA A 240 -17.95 -15.85 -8.28
N LEU A 241 -17.02 -15.22 -7.56
CA LEU A 241 -16.79 -15.43 -6.13
C LEU A 241 -18.05 -15.21 -5.29
N THR A 242 -18.78 -14.13 -5.53
CA THR A 242 -19.94 -13.76 -4.71
C THR A 242 -21.07 -14.76 -4.88
N GLN A 243 -21.30 -15.27 -6.09
CA GLN A 243 -22.30 -16.33 -6.30
C GLN A 243 -21.92 -17.62 -5.56
N ALA A 244 -20.64 -18.01 -5.64
CA ALA A 244 -20.13 -19.17 -4.91
C ALA A 244 -20.23 -18.99 -3.38
N LEU A 245 -20.04 -17.76 -2.88
CA LEU A 245 -20.24 -17.40 -1.47
C LEU A 245 -21.72 -17.46 -1.06
N LEU A 246 -22.63 -16.94 -1.88
CA LEU A 246 -24.07 -16.97 -1.63
C LEU A 246 -24.63 -18.40 -1.62
N ALA A 247 -23.99 -19.33 -2.33
CA ALA A 247 -24.28 -20.76 -2.28
C ALA A 247 -23.79 -21.45 -0.97
N ARG A 248 -23.14 -20.71 -0.05
CA ARG A 248 -22.75 -21.16 1.30
C ARG A 248 -23.57 -20.41 2.36
N PRO A 249 -24.77 -20.89 2.74
CA PRO A 249 -25.69 -20.15 3.60
C PRO A 249 -25.11 -19.79 4.97
N GLU A 250 -24.33 -20.70 5.58
CA GLU A 250 -23.75 -20.44 6.90
C GLU A 250 -22.71 -19.33 6.90
N LEU A 251 -21.83 -19.31 5.88
CA LEU A 251 -20.83 -18.25 5.74
C LEU A 251 -21.50 -16.92 5.38
N THR A 252 -22.49 -16.94 4.49
CA THR A 252 -23.29 -15.75 4.14
C THR A 252 -24.00 -15.17 5.37
N ARG A 253 -24.63 -16.03 6.18
CA ARG A 253 -25.27 -15.64 7.44
C ARG A 253 -24.27 -15.08 8.43
N ARG A 254 -23.08 -15.67 8.55
CA ARG A 254 -22.00 -15.18 9.41
C ARG A 254 -21.54 -13.78 8.99
N ILE A 255 -21.34 -13.54 7.69
CA ILE A 255 -20.97 -12.22 7.17
C ILE A 255 -22.07 -11.20 7.49
N ARG A 256 -23.34 -11.51 7.20
CA ARG A 256 -24.47 -10.62 7.47
C ARG A 256 -24.63 -10.31 8.96
N ASN A 257 -24.53 -11.32 9.81
CA ASN A 257 -24.68 -11.17 11.26
C ASN A 257 -23.51 -10.43 11.92
N SER A 258 -22.38 -10.26 11.23
CA SER A 258 -21.25 -9.51 11.77
C SER A 258 -21.55 -8.01 11.91
N GLY A 259 -22.47 -7.47 11.11
CA GLY A 259 -22.76 -6.03 11.03
C GLY A 259 -21.58 -5.17 10.56
N LEU A 260 -20.49 -5.79 10.08
CA LEU A 260 -19.30 -5.09 9.63
C LEU A 260 -19.46 -4.63 8.17
N PRO A 261 -18.81 -3.52 7.76
CA PRO A 261 -18.70 -3.14 6.35
C PRO A 261 -18.13 -4.27 5.50
N VAL A 262 -18.78 -4.56 4.38
CA VAL A 262 -18.33 -5.56 3.39
C VAL A 262 -17.69 -4.84 2.22
N LEU A 263 -16.41 -5.10 1.99
CA LEU A 263 -15.56 -4.43 1.01
C LEU A 263 -15.18 -5.41 -0.11
N PRO A 264 -15.92 -5.45 -1.22
CA PRO A 264 -15.47 -6.14 -2.41
C PRO A 264 -14.32 -5.37 -3.09
N TRP A 265 -13.54 -6.06 -3.92
CA TRP A 265 -12.58 -5.40 -4.82
C TRP A 265 -13.27 -4.32 -5.64
N GLY A 266 -14.39 -4.67 -6.25
CA GLY A 266 -15.33 -3.71 -6.83
C GLY A 266 -16.74 -4.27 -6.76
N ARG A 267 -17.73 -3.37 -6.74
CA ARG A 267 -19.14 -3.79 -6.61
C ARG A 267 -19.69 -4.33 -7.93
N THR A 268 -20.58 -5.30 -7.80
CA THR A 268 -21.26 -6.06 -8.86
C THR A 268 -22.70 -6.30 -8.40
N GLU A 269 -23.62 -6.61 -9.31
CA GLU A 269 -25.00 -6.94 -8.93
C GLU A 269 -25.06 -8.10 -7.91
N ALA A 270 -24.14 -9.06 -8.01
CA ALA A 270 -24.05 -10.17 -7.07
C ALA A 270 -23.58 -9.67 -5.68
N SER A 271 -22.50 -8.88 -5.61
CA SER A 271 -21.95 -8.38 -4.35
C SER A 271 -22.83 -7.34 -3.65
N ASP A 272 -23.71 -6.66 -4.37
CA ASP A 272 -24.76 -5.81 -3.81
C ASP A 272 -25.74 -6.56 -2.90
N ARG A 273 -25.81 -7.89 -2.99
CA ARG A 273 -26.60 -8.73 -2.06
C ARG A 273 -25.93 -8.90 -0.69
N LEU A 274 -24.68 -8.49 -0.55
CA LEU A 274 -23.87 -8.59 0.67
C LEU A 274 -23.37 -7.23 1.18
N THR A 275 -23.36 -6.21 0.32
CA THR A 275 -22.95 -4.84 0.67
C THR A 275 -24.17 -3.97 0.96
N SER A 276 -23.95 -2.86 1.64
CA SER A 276 -24.90 -1.77 1.81
C SER A 276 -24.47 -0.57 0.96
N GLY A 277 -25.42 0.22 0.46
CA GLY A 277 -25.11 1.45 -0.26
C GLY A 277 -26.11 1.77 -1.38
N PRO A 278 -25.92 2.91 -2.06
CA PRO A 278 -26.77 3.29 -3.19
C PRO A 278 -26.58 2.35 -4.39
N PRO A 279 -27.50 2.41 -5.38
CA PRO A 279 -27.40 1.62 -6.61
C PRO A 279 -26.05 1.78 -7.32
N LEU A 280 -25.62 0.73 -8.01
CA LEU A 280 -24.39 0.74 -8.80
C LEU A 280 -24.41 1.85 -9.85
N ARG A 281 -23.32 2.62 -9.89
CA ARG A 281 -23.05 3.69 -10.85
C ARG A 281 -21.62 3.56 -11.34
N LEU A 282 -21.39 2.61 -12.25
CA LEU A 282 -20.06 2.30 -12.79
C LEU A 282 -19.79 2.92 -14.17
N GLY A 283 -20.60 3.91 -14.59
CA GLY A 283 -20.53 4.48 -15.93
C GLY A 283 -19.17 5.08 -16.29
N HIS A 284 -18.42 5.59 -15.31
CA HIS A 284 -17.11 6.18 -15.53
C HIS A 284 -15.96 5.16 -15.58
N GLU A 285 -16.21 3.86 -15.36
CA GLU A 285 -15.25 2.79 -15.74
C GLU A 285 -15.03 2.74 -17.26
N SER A 286 -15.97 3.26 -18.06
CA SER A 286 -15.74 3.51 -19.48
C SER A 286 -14.70 4.61 -19.62
N LYS A 287 -13.59 4.30 -20.30
CA LYS A 287 -12.54 5.28 -20.63
C LYS A 287 -13.07 6.46 -21.44
N ALA A 288 -14.11 6.25 -22.25
CA ALA A 288 -14.76 7.31 -22.99
C ALA A 288 -15.61 8.22 -22.09
N ALA A 289 -16.28 7.67 -21.08
CA ALA A 289 -17.03 8.45 -20.09
C ALA A 289 -16.08 9.24 -19.18
N SER A 290 -15.03 8.59 -18.66
CA SER A 290 -13.92 9.23 -17.95
C SER A 290 -13.36 10.42 -18.73
N HIS A 291 -13.04 10.21 -20.01
CA HIS A 291 -12.49 11.26 -20.88
C HIS A 291 -13.42 12.45 -21.03
N ARG A 292 -14.73 12.22 -21.22
CA ARG A 292 -15.72 13.30 -21.28
C ARG A 292 -15.74 14.12 -19.99
N LEU A 293 -15.71 13.46 -18.83
CA LEU A 293 -15.64 14.13 -17.54
C LEU A 293 -14.35 14.96 -17.41
N PHE A 294 -13.21 14.41 -17.80
CA PHE A 294 -11.95 15.15 -17.78
C PHE A 294 -12.00 16.43 -18.61
N ARG A 295 -12.59 16.37 -19.82
CA ARG A 295 -12.75 17.56 -20.67
C ARG A 295 -13.66 18.61 -20.04
N GLN A 296 -14.72 18.19 -19.34
CA GLN A 296 -15.62 19.11 -18.65
C GLN A 296 -14.90 19.85 -17.51
N LEU A 297 -14.07 19.15 -16.75
CA LEU A 297 -13.34 19.73 -15.62
C LEU A 297 -12.11 20.53 -16.05
N ALA A 298 -11.51 20.24 -17.21
CA ALA A 298 -10.23 20.82 -17.64
C ALA A 298 -10.18 22.36 -17.61
N ALA A 299 -11.29 23.04 -17.89
CA ALA A 299 -11.34 24.50 -17.90
C ALA A 299 -11.06 25.12 -16.52
N ALA A 300 -11.49 24.47 -15.43
CA ALA A 300 -11.24 24.90 -14.06
C ALA A 300 -9.87 24.45 -13.52
N HIS A 301 -9.16 23.57 -14.25
CA HIS A 301 -7.90 22.99 -13.84
C HIS A 301 -6.81 23.22 -14.90
N PRO A 302 -6.27 24.46 -15.03
CA PRO A 302 -5.27 24.79 -16.04
C PRO A 302 -3.92 24.07 -15.86
N GLY A 303 -3.71 23.38 -14.74
CA GLY A 303 -2.58 22.46 -14.53
C GLY A 303 -2.78 21.07 -15.14
N ILE A 304 -3.92 20.78 -15.76
CA ILE A 304 -4.26 19.44 -16.29
C ILE A 304 -4.29 19.45 -17.80
N ARG A 305 -3.58 18.51 -18.44
CA ARG A 305 -3.61 18.31 -19.90
C ARG A 305 -4.53 17.14 -20.24
N VAL A 306 -5.65 17.38 -20.91
CA VAL A 306 -6.49 16.26 -21.37
C VAL A 306 -6.08 15.86 -22.80
N PRO A 307 -5.53 14.65 -23.01
CA PRO A 307 -5.14 14.20 -24.35
C PRO A 307 -6.36 14.11 -25.27
N ALA A 308 -6.23 14.32 -26.58
CA ALA A 308 -7.33 14.09 -27.50
C ALA A 308 -7.69 12.60 -27.55
N GLN A 309 -8.99 12.27 -27.54
CA GLN A 309 -9.49 10.89 -27.67
C GLN A 309 -10.68 10.85 -28.62
N GLU A 310 -10.72 9.84 -29.48
CA GLU A 310 -11.82 9.59 -30.42
C GLU A 310 -12.19 8.09 -30.48
N PRO A 311 -13.49 7.75 -30.48
CA PRO A 311 -13.92 6.37 -30.66
C PRO A 311 -13.81 5.94 -32.12
N VAL A 312 -13.47 4.67 -32.36
CA VAL A 312 -13.43 4.06 -33.69
C VAL A 312 -14.37 2.87 -33.77
N ARG A 313 -15.24 2.84 -34.79
CA ARG A 313 -16.32 1.86 -34.93
C ARG A 313 -16.01 0.73 -35.91
N SER A 314 -14.92 0.84 -36.66
CA SER A 314 -14.49 -0.20 -37.59
C SER A 314 -12.98 -0.21 -37.78
N TRP A 315 -12.42 -1.37 -38.13
CA TRP A 315 -10.99 -1.45 -38.47
C TRP A 315 -10.60 -0.52 -39.63
N ARG A 316 -11.52 -0.21 -40.56
CA ARG A 316 -11.30 0.74 -41.66
C ARG A 316 -11.20 2.18 -41.18
N GLU A 317 -11.98 2.54 -40.17
CA GLU A 317 -11.91 3.83 -39.52
C GLU A 317 -10.61 3.96 -38.72
N LEU A 318 -10.29 2.95 -37.92
CA LEU A 318 -9.01 2.88 -37.20
C LEU A 318 -7.82 3.02 -38.16
N ALA A 319 -7.84 2.33 -39.30
CA ALA A 319 -6.77 2.45 -40.30
C ALA A 319 -6.62 3.87 -40.85
N ARG A 320 -7.73 4.59 -41.10
CA ARG A 320 -7.71 5.99 -41.58
C ARG A 320 -7.18 6.95 -40.52
N VAL A 321 -7.61 6.79 -39.27
CA VAL A 321 -7.11 7.59 -38.15
C VAL A 321 -5.61 7.36 -37.97
N LEU A 322 -5.16 6.10 -37.95
CA LEU A 322 -3.74 5.76 -37.87
C LEU A 322 -2.94 6.31 -39.05
N GLU A 323 -3.49 6.28 -40.27
CA GLU A 323 -2.82 6.82 -41.46
C GLU A 323 -2.57 8.33 -41.35
N ALA A 324 -3.57 9.09 -40.91
CA ALA A 324 -3.42 10.52 -40.68
C ALA A 324 -2.36 10.82 -39.61
N ARG A 325 -2.41 10.11 -38.48
CA ARG A 325 -1.47 10.31 -37.36
C ARG A 325 -0.05 9.90 -37.71
N VAL A 326 0.14 8.74 -38.34
CA VAL A 326 1.46 8.24 -38.78
C VAL A 326 2.08 9.16 -39.84
N SER A 327 1.28 9.68 -40.78
CA SER A 327 1.75 10.63 -41.79
C SER A 327 2.23 11.94 -41.17
N ALA A 328 1.67 12.33 -40.02
CA ALA A 328 2.11 13.46 -39.21
C ALA A 328 3.26 13.11 -38.23
N GLY A 329 3.79 11.88 -38.26
CA GLY A 329 4.86 11.42 -37.36
C GLY A 329 4.40 11.20 -35.90
N LEU A 330 3.10 11.08 -35.65
CA LEU A 330 2.54 11.01 -34.30
C LEU A 330 2.36 9.58 -33.80
N THR A 331 2.75 9.33 -32.55
CA THR A 331 2.44 8.12 -31.80
C THR A 331 0.96 8.12 -31.37
N SER A 332 0.35 6.94 -31.32
CA SER A 332 -1.06 6.77 -30.93
C SER A 332 -1.18 5.75 -29.82
N VAL A 333 -2.11 5.97 -28.89
CA VAL A 333 -2.49 4.98 -27.88
C VAL A 333 -3.84 4.40 -28.27
N ILE A 334 -3.90 3.08 -28.43
CA ILE A 334 -5.13 2.35 -28.74
C ILE A 334 -5.60 1.67 -27.46
N LYS A 335 -6.85 1.92 -27.06
CA LYS A 335 -7.43 1.35 -25.83
C LYS A 335 -8.77 0.70 -26.15
N GLY A 336 -9.07 -0.43 -25.51
CA GLY A 336 -10.46 -0.87 -25.35
C GLY A 336 -11.22 0.09 -24.42
N GLU A 337 -12.54 0.20 -24.57
CA GLU A 337 -13.37 1.06 -23.71
C GLU A 337 -13.30 0.65 -22.23
N TYR A 338 -13.28 -0.67 -21.98
CA TYR A 338 -13.07 -1.29 -20.68
C TYR A 338 -11.77 -2.10 -20.71
N GLY A 339 -11.02 -2.13 -19.61
CA GLY A 339 -9.75 -2.86 -19.51
C GLY A 339 -9.10 -2.72 -18.15
N VAL A 340 -8.08 -3.54 -17.88
CA VAL A 340 -7.46 -3.69 -16.55
C VAL A 340 -5.94 -3.66 -16.65
N GLY A 341 -5.29 -2.80 -15.86
CA GLY A 341 -3.83 -2.81 -15.68
C GLY A 341 -3.04 -2.73 -16.99
N GLY A 342 -3.55 -1.96 -17.96
CA GLY A 342 -2.98 -1.81 -19.30
C GLY A 342 -3.25 -2.96 -20.28
N SER A 343 -3.94 -4.02 -19.85
CA SER A 343 -4.47 -5.03 -20.77
C SER A 343 -5.46 -4.37 -21.73
N GLY A 344 -5.32 -4.64 -23.03
CA GLY A 344 -6.12 -3.98 -24.07
C GLY A 344 -5.67 -2.55 -24.41
N THR A 345 -4.52 -2.10 -23.89
CA THR A 345 -3.86 -0.85 -24.31
C THR A 345 -2.62 -1.15 -25.15
N SER A 346 -2.48 -0.49 -26.29
CA SER A 346 -1.33 -0.60 -27.20
C SER A 346 -0.81 0.78 -27.57
N VAL A 347 0.49 1.02 -27.39
CA VAL A 347 1.17 2.23 -27.88
C VAL A 347 1.77 1.91 -29.24
N LEU A 348 1.40 2.68 -30.27
CA LEU A 348 1.85 2.47 -31.64
C LEU A 348 2.63 3.69 -32.12
N THR A 349 3.93 3.49 -32.35
CA THR A 349 4.76 4.47 -33.04
C THR A 349 4.56 4.37 -34.56
N PRO A 350 4.93 5.41 -35.34
CA PRO A 350 5.02 5.31 -36.80
C PRO A 350 5.83 4.10 -37.29
N GLY A 351 6.93 3.79 -36.59
CA GLY A 351 7.79 2.64 -36.90
C GLY A 351 7.12 1.28 -36.68
N ASP A 352 6.29 1.15 -35.64
CA ASP A 352 5.52 -0.07 -35.38
C ASP A 352 4.48 -0.33 -36.46
N VAL A 353 3.79 0.73 -36.92
CA VAL A 353 2.79 0.64 -37.98
C VAL A 353 3.43 0.23 -39.31
N LEU A 354 4.60 0.80 -39.64
CA LEU A 354 5.37 0.39 -40.82
C LEU A 354 5.80 -1.07 -40.71
N SER A 355 6.33 -1.48 -39.56
CA SER A 355 6.76 -2.87 -39.29
C SER A 355 5.61 -3.87 -39.33
N ALA A 356 4.39 -3.44 -39.01
CA ALA A 356 3.19 -4.28 -39.10
C ALA A 356 2.73 -4.53 -40.55
N GLY A 357 3.28 -3.83 -41.54
CA GLY A 357 2.86 -3.87 -42.94
C GLY A 357 1.87 -2.76 -43.32
N GLY A 358 1.90 -1.63 -42.60
CA GLY A 358 1.05 -0.46 -42.84
C GLY A 358 -0.20 -0.40 -41.97
N THR A 359 -0.92 0.71 -42.06
CA THR A 359 -2.04 1.08 -41.18
C THR A 359 -3.20 0.08 -41.22
N ARG A 360 -3.54 -0.44 -42.41
CA ARG A 360 -4.58 -1.48 -42.56
C ARG A 360 -4.21 -2.79 -41.89
N ALA A 361 -2.94 -3.20 -41.96
CA ALA A 361 -2.46 -4.43 -41.35
C ALA A 361 -2.42 -4.29 -39.82
N ALA A 362 -1.92 -3.17 -39.31
CA ALA A 362 -1.95 -2.85 -37.88
C ALA A 362 -3.39 -2.81 -37.34
N ALA A 363 -4.29 -2.07 -38.00
CA ALA A 363 -5.69 -1.95 -37.57
C ALA A 363 -6.39 -3.31 -37.50
N ARG A 364 -6.21 -4.20 -38.50
CA ARG A 364 -6.83 -5.54 -38.48
C ARG A 364 -6.34 -6.42 -37.34
N ARG A 365 -5.08 -6.27 -36.92
CA ARG A 365 -4.51 -7.05 -35.80
C ARG A 365 -5.03 -6.59 -34.45
N LEU A 366 -5.33 -5.30 -34.34
CA LEU A 366 -5.70 -4.66 -33.08
C LEU A 366 -7.19 -4.50 -32.89
N PHE A 367 -7.97 -4.50 -33.97
CA PHE A 367 -9.38 -4.15 -33.91
C PHE A 367 -10.18 -5.12 -33.03
N GLY A 368 -10.85 -4.57 -32.03
CA GLY A 368 -11.88 -5.19 -31.21
C GLY A 368 -13.11 -4.27 -31.12
N GLU A 369 -14.15 -4.71 -30.41
CA GLU A 369 -15.31 -3.86 -30.14
C GLU A 369 -14.95 -2.70 -29.20
N GLY A 370 -15.54 -1.52 -29.42
CA GLY A 370 -15.40 -0.37 -28.50
C GLY A 370 -13.99 0.22 -28.39
N LEU A 371 -13.20 0.26 -29.47
CA LEU A 371 -11.86 0.84 -29.42
C LEU A 371 -11.87 2.38 -29.41
N LEU A 372 -10.89 2.92 -28.70
CA LEU A 372 -10.58 4.34 -28.57
C LEU A 372 -9.17 4.59 -29.10
N VAL A 373 -9.01 5.64 -29.90
CA VAL A 373 -7.70 6.18 -30.28
C VAL A 373 -7.45 7.43 -29.45
N GLU A 374 -6.35 7.44 -28.73
CA GLU A 374 -5.94 8.55 -27.88
C GLU A 374 -4.58 9.10 -28.31
N GLU A 375 -4.41 10.40 -28.11
CA GLU A 375 -3.16 11.10 -28.24
C GLU A 375 -2.12 10.53 -27.26
N TYR A 376 -0.97 10.11 -27.79
CA TYR A 376 0.17 9.81 -26.94
C TYR A 376 0.75 11.11 -26.36
N VAL A 377 0.75 11.22 -25.04
CA VAL A 377 1.37 12.33 -24.32
C VAL A 377 2.87 12.07 -24.18
N PRO A 378 3.77 12.79 -24.87
CA PRO A 378 5.21 12.61 -24.67
C PRO A 378 5.62 13.14 -23.30
N GLY A 379 6.50 12.44 -22.59
CA GLY A 379 6.97 12.88 -21.27
C GLY A 379 8.27 12.20 -20.87
N ALA A 380 8.88 12.73 -19.82
CA ALA A 380 10.07 12.14 -19.22
C ALA A 380 9.69 10.93 -18.35
N ASP A 381 10.66 10.04 -18.12
CA ASP A 381 10.44 8.83 -17.32
C ASP A 381 10.26 9.14 -15.82
N LEU A 382 10.84 10.22 -15.34
CA LEU A 382 10.76 10.62 -13.94
C LEU A 382 9.35 11.14 -13.62
N TYR A 383 8.66 10.47 -12.68
CA TYR A 383 7.26 10.74 -12.30
C TYR A 383 6.21 10.47 -13.38
N ARG A 384 6.55 9.61 -14.35
CA ARG A 384 5.73 9.39 -15.55
C ARG A 384 4.30 8.95 -15.29
N ASN A 385 4.03 8.11 -14.29
CA ASN A 385 2.72 7.48 -14.08
C ASN A 385 2.17 7.74 -12.67
N PRO A 386 1.74 8.98 -12.33
CA PRO A 386 1.08 9.25 -11.06
C PRO A 386 -0.30 8.60 -10.99
N THR A 387 -0.76 8.35 -9.77
CA THR A 387 -2.15 7.97 -9.48
C THR A 387 -2.65 8.77 -8.28
N PHE A 388 -3.96 8.98 -8.21
CA PHE A 388 -4.66 9.60 -7.09
C PHE A 388 -5.79 8.67 -6.65
N ASP A 389 -5.93 8.44 -5.35
CA ASP A 389 -7.01 7.65 -4.77
C ASP A 389 -7.89 8.50 -3.83
N GLY A 390 -9.19 8.24 -3.86
CA GLY A 390 -10.18 8.88 -2.99
C GLY A 390 -11.31 7.93 -2.60
N VAL A 391 -12.00 8.25 -1.50
CA VAL A 391 -13.21 7.56 -1.05
C VAL A 391 -14.34 8.58 -0.98
N ILE A 392 -15.48 8.27 -1.60
CA ILE A 392 -16.71 9.06 -1.48
C ILE A 392 -17.59 8.40 -0.41
N ALA A 393 -17.73 9.06 0.73
CA ALA A 393 -18.54 8.62 1.87
C ALA A 393 -20.03 8.60 1.52
N GLU A 394 -20.86 7.87 2.27
CA GLU A 394 -22.31 7.73 2.00
C GLU A 394 -23.04 9.08 1.85
N ASP A 395 -22.65 10.09 2.64
CA ASP A 395 -23.19 11.45 2.58
C ASP A 395 -22.77 12.25 1.32
N GLY A 396 -21.85 11.71 0.52
CA GLY A 396 -21.31 12.31 -0.69
C GLY A 396 -20.01 13.08 -0.51
N THR A 397 -19.48 13.15 0.71
CA THR A 397 -18.21 13.83 1.00
C THR A 397 -17.04 13.07 0.37
N VAL A 398 -16.13 13.81 -0.29
CA VAL A 398 -14.90 13.26 -0.86
C VAL A 398 -13.78 13.28 0.17
N HIS A 399 -13.23 12.11 0.46
CA HIS A 399 -12.07 11.94 1.33
C HIS A 399 -10.86 11.51 0.51
N VAL A 400 -9.82 12.34 0.49
CA VAL A 400 -8.57 12.01 -0.20
C VAL A 400 -7.86 10.88 0.52
N VAL A 401 -7.50 9.82 -0.21
CA VAL A 401 -6.63 8.76 0.28
C VAL A 401 -5.16 9.16 0.10
N GLY A 402 -4.80 9.58 -1.12
CA GLY A 402 -3.46 10.10 -1.39
C GLY A 402 -3.08 10.06 -2.86
N THR A 403 -1.79 10.32 -3.13
CA THR A 403 -1.19 10.21 -4.47
C THR A 403 0.00 9.26 -4.44
N GLY A 404 0.20 8.51 -5.53
CA GLY A 404 1.29 7.55 -5.67
C GLY A 404 2.00 7.67 -7.02
N LEU A 405 3.16 7.03 -7.12
CA LEU A 405 3.89 6.84 -8.38
C LEU A 405 3.84 5.37 -8.76
N MET A 406 3.14 5.05 -9.84
CA MET A 406 3.02 3.69 -10.36
C MET A 406 4.29 3.26 -11.08
N GLU A 407 4.67 2.01 -10.88
CA GLU A 407 5.65 1.32 -11.70
C GLU A 407 4.93 0.63 -12.86
N VAL A 408 5.26 1.04 -14.09
CA VAL A 408 4.63 0.53 -15.31
C VAL A 408 5.72 0.04 -16.24
N THR A 409 5.63 -1.21 -16.69
CA THR A 409 6.53 -1.78 -17.72
C THR A 409 5.76 -1.95 -19.02
N GLY A 410 6.11 -1.15 -20.03
CA GLY A 410 5.31 -1.05 -21.26
C GLY A 410 3.97 -0.40 -20.93
N THR A 411 2.88 -1.17 -20.99
CA THR A 411 1.56 -0.74 -20.53
C THR A 411 1.14 -1.40 -19.22
N ALA A 412 1.86 -2.42 -18.76
CA ALA A 412 1.45 -3.24 -17.63
C ALA A 412 1.85 -2.59 -16.30
N TYR A 413 0.87 -2.37 -15.43
CA TYR A 413 1.09 -2.01 -14.03
C TYR A 413 1.84 -3.12 -13.28
N ARG A 414 2.82 -2.74 -12.45
CA ARG A 414 3.69 -3.66 -11.69
C ARG A 414 3.73 -3.39 -10.19
N GLY A 415 3.20 -2.27 -9.75
CA GLY A 415 3.26 -1.83 -8.36
C GLY A 415 3.15 -0.32 -8.26
N VAL A 416 3.19 0.20 -7.04
CA VAL A 416 3.17 1.64 -6.76
C VAL A 416 4.11 1.96 -5.62
N THR A 417 4.65 3.18 -5.60
CA THR A 417 5.21 3.77 -4.37
C THR A 417 4.28 4.88 -3.89
N VAL A 418 3.91 4.87 -2.61
CA VAL A 418 3.08 5.90 -1.97
C VAL A 418 3.76 6.49 -0.74
N GLY A 419 3.38 7.71 -0.39
CA GLY A 419 3.78 8.37 0.85
C GLY A 419 4.48 9.71 0.66
N PRO A 420 4.93 10.33 1.78
CA PRO A 420 5.40 11.71 1.80
C PRO A 420 6.59 11.92 0.86
N GLY A 421 6.46 12.88 -0.05
CA GLY A 421 7.53 13.25 -0.97
C GLY A 421 7.81 12.22 -2.06
N VAL A 422 6.91 11.27 -2.34
CA VAL A 422 7.03 10.37 -3.50
C VAL A 422 6.84 11.11 -4.82
N LEU A 423 5.90 12.04 -4.88
CA LEU A 423 5.75 12.99 -5.98
C LEU A 423 6.25 14.38 -5.54
N PRO A 424 6.69 15.24 -6.49
CA PRO A 424 6.93 16.65 -6.21
C PRO A 424 5.67 17.34 -5.66
N ALA A 425 5.84 18.30 -4.76
CA ALA A 425 4.73 18.96 -4.06
C ALA A 425 3.69 19.59 -5.02
N GLU A 426 4.15 20.24 -6.09
CA GLU A 426 3.25 20.85 -7.09
C GLU A 426 2.46 19.79 -7.87
N LEU A 427 3.08 18.66 -8.20
CA LEU A 427 2.41 17.56 -8.89
C LEU A 427 1.38 16.89 -7.97
N THR A 428 1.72 16.66 -6.70
CA THR A 428 0.77 16.19 -5.68
C THR A 428 -0.41 17.14 -5.57
N ALA A 429 -0.17 18.44 -5.38
CA ALA A 429 -1.24 19.43 -5.24
C ALA A 429 -2.16 19.45 -6.47
N THR A 430 -1.59 19.41 -7.68
CA THR A 430 -2.36 19.42 -8.94
C THR A 430 -3.19 18.15 -9.10
N ALA A 431 -2.59 16.98 -8.89
CA ALA A 431 -3.29 15.69 -9.00
C ALA A 431 -4.38 15.54 -7.93
N THR A 432 -4.11 15.96 -6.68
CA THR A 432 -5.10 15.95 -5.60
C THR A 432 -6.27 16.89 -5.87
N ALA A 433 -6.01 18.12 -6.34
CA ALA A 433 -7.08 19.06 -6.65
C ALA A 433 -7.98 18.55 -7.78
N PHE A 434 -7.38 18.00 -8.85
CA PHE A 434 -8.15 17.45 -9.96
C PHE A 434 -8.88 16.16 -9.59
N GLY A 435 -8.22 15.24 -8.89
CA GLY A 435 -8.82 14.01 -8.39
C GLY A 435 -10.01 14.28 -7.46
N THR A 436 -9.90 15.29 -6.59
CA THR A 436 -11.01 15.73 -5.73
C THR A 436 -12.21 16.22 -6.55
N ALA A 437 -11.98 17.07 -7.56
CA ALA A 437 -13.03 17.56 -8.46
C ALA A 437 -13.70 16.42 -9.26
N VAL A 438 -12.93 15.41 -9.67
CA VAL A 438 -13.47 14.18 -10.25
C VAL A 438 -14.38 13.47 -9.23
N GLY A 439 -13.93 13.30 -7.98
CA GLY A 439 -14.73 12.72 -6.90
C GLY A 439 -16.04 13.45 -6.64
N GLU A 440 -16.02 14.79 -6.64
CA GLU A 440 -17.23 15.61 -6.45
C GLU A 440 -18.23 15.39 -7.60
N ALA A 441 -17.76 15.30 -8.84
CA ALA A 441 -18.60 14.98 -9.99
C ALA A 441 -19.17 13.56 -9.93
N LEU A 442 -18.34 12.57 -9.57
CA LEU A 442 -18.79 11.19 -9.35
C LEU A 442 -19.84 11.10 -8.23
N SER A 443 -19.65 11.88 -7.16
CA SER A 443 -20.58 11.97 -6.04
C SER A 443 -21.93 12.55 -6.47
N ALA A 444 -21.92 13.58 -7.31
CA ALA A 444 -23.12 14.18 -7.91
C ALA A 444 -23.87 13.20 -8.83
N ASP A 445 -23.14 12.33 -9.54
CA ASP A 445 -23.71 11.23 -10.35
C ASP A 445 -24.22 10.04 -9.49
N GLY A 446 -24.06 10.13 -8.16
CA GLY A 446 -24.55 9.16 -7.18
C GLY A 446 -23.60 8.01 -6.88
N TYR A 447 -22.34 8.05 -7.34
CA TYR A 447 -21.34 7.06 -6.98
C TYR A 447 -20.89 7.23 -5.53
N ARG A 448 -20.65 6.10 -4.84
CA ARG A 448 -20.15 6.02 -3.46
C ARG A 448 -19.14 4.89 -3.36
N GLY A 449 -18.06 5.14 -2.63
CA GLY A 449 -16.98 4.18 -2.44
C GLY A 449 -15.64 4.66 -2.98
N TRP A 450 -14.72 3.71 -3.17
CA TRP A 450 -13.35 3.97 -3.58
C TRP A 450 -13.25 4.26 -5.07
N TYR A 451 -12.51 5.30 -5.44
CA TYR A 451 -12.14 5.57 -6.82
C TYR A 451 -10.69 6.01 -6.92
N ASP A 452 -10.10 5.83 -8.10
CA ASP A 452 -8.82 6.43 -8.43
C ASP A 452 -8.87 7.15 -9.79
N VAL A 453 -7.88 8.01 -10.00
CA VAL A 453 -7.61 8.69 -11.25
C VAL A 453 -6.15 8.47 -11.60
N ASP A 454 -5.92 7.80 -12.72
CA ASP A 454 -4.57 7.57 -13.22
C ASP A 454 -4.13 8.69 -14.15
N PHE A 455 -2.84 9.00 -14.10
CA PHE A 455 -2.24 10.05 -14.91
C PHE A 455 -1.00 9.54 -15.65
N VAL A 456 -0.70 10.21 -16.75
CA VAL A 456 0.68 10.31 -17.27
C VAL A 456 1.15 11.75 -17.17
N THR A 457 2.45 12.00 -17.00
CA THR A 457 3.01 13.37 -17.07
C THR A 457 3.60 13.66 -18.43
N ASP A 458 3.41 14.88 -18.92
CA ASP A 458 4.08 15.35 -20.12
C ASP A 458 5.54 15.79 -19.87
N THR A 459 6.24 16.27 -20.90
CA THR A 459 7.66 16.69 -20.80
C THR A 459 7.89 17.88 -19.87
N SER A 460 6.84 18.66 -19.56
CA SER A 460 6.90 19.75 -18.60
C SER A 460 6.55 19.32 -17.17
N GLY A 461 6.21 18.04 -16.97
CA GLY A 461 5.73 17.51 -15.70
C GLY A 461 4.24 17.75 -15.45
N ARG A 462 3.50 18.25 -16.46
CA ARG A 462 2.07 18.50 -16.33
C ARG A 462 1.29 17.17 -16.35
N PRO A 463 0.42 16.90 -15.35
CA PRO A 463 -0.38 15.69 -15.33
C PRO A 463 -1.46 15.68 -16.41
N ALA A 464 -1.65 14.51 -17.01
CA ALA A 464 -2.65 14.21 -18.01
C ALA A 464 -3.44 12.96 -17.60
N PRO A 465 -4.72 13.09 -17.21
CA PRO A 465 -5.50 11.96 -16.72
C PRO A 465 -5.80 10.97 -17.85
N THR A 466 -5.69 9.68 -17.55
CA THR A 466 -5.82 8.60 -18.53
C THR A 466 -7.08 7.75 -18.34
N GLU A 467 -7.51 7.54 -17.10
CA GLU A 467 -8.71 6.78 -16.74
C GLU A 467 -9.16 7.05 -15.30
N ILE A 468 -10.43 6.75 -15.01
CA ILE A 468 -11.00 6.65 -13.66
C ILE A 468 -11.30 5.17 -13.42
N ASN A 469 -10.99 4.65 -12.24
CA ASN A 469 -11.52 3.36 -11.82
C ASN A 469 -12.40 3.52 -10.58
N LEU A 470 -13.53 2.79 -10.54
CA LEU A 470 -14.59 2.89 -9.53
C LEU A 470 -14.61 1.64 -8.65
N ARG A 471 -13.42 1.26 -8.16
CA ARG A 471 -13.13 0.07 -7.37
C ARG A 471 -11.81 0.26 -6.63
N LEU A 472 -11.48 -0.68 -5.75
CA LEU A 472 -10.11 -0.84 -5.27
C LEU A 472 -9.18 -1.17 -6.45
N THR A 473 -7.96 -0.65 -6.39
CA THR A 473 -6.93 -0.85 -7.43
C THR A 473 -5.66 -1.39 -6.79
N GLY A 474 -4.64 -1.69 -7.60
CA GLY A 474 -3.32 -2.07 -7.07
C GLY A 474 -2.78 -1.04 -6.06
N PRO A 475 -2.81 0.26 -6.39
CA PRO A 475 -2.44 1.34 -5.48
C PRO A 475 -3.15 1.35 -4.12
N ALA A 476 -4.44 1.02 -4.08
CA ALA A 476 -5.22 1.02 -2.83
C ALA A 476 -4.57 0.17 -1.71
N ALA A 477 -3.98 -0.98 -2.06
CA ALA A 477 -3.29 -1.83 -1.09
C ALA A 477 -2.09 -1.11 -0.44
N ALA A 478 -1.34 -0.29 -1.19
CA ALA A 478 -0.21 0.45 -0.68
C ALA A 478 -0.65 1.54 0.31
N PHE A 479 -1.72 2.27 0.02
CA PHE A 479 -2.27 3.29 0.92
C PHE A 479 -2.83 2.70 2.21
N VAL A 480 -3.55 1.59 2.13
CA VAL A 480 -4.06 0.87 3.31
C VAL A 480 -2.90 0.37 4.18
N LEU A 481 -1.88 -0.22 3.55
CA LEU A 481 -0.67 -0.66 4.25
C LEU A 481 0.08 0.50 4.90
N GLN A 482 0.20 1.63 4.21
CA GLN A 482 0.82 2.83 4.75
C GLN A 482 0.09 3.31 6.00
N SER A 483 -1.23 3.51 5.91
CA SER A 483 -2.04 3.93 7.06
C SER A 483 -1.91 2.96 8.23
N ARG A 484 -1.96 1.65 7.95
CA ARG A 484 -1.84 0.66 9.01
C ARG A 484 -0.48 0.69 9.68
N LEU A 485 0.60 0.73 8.91
CA LEU A 485 1.97 0.78 9.40
C LEU A 485 2.24 2.05 10.18
N ASP A 486 1.75 3.21 9.69
CA ASP A 486 1.84 4.47 10.40
C ASP A 486 1.17 4.37 11.78
N GLY A 487 -0.04 3.80 11.86
CA GLY A 487 -0.74 3.60 13.12
C GLY A 487 -0.04 2.66 14.11
N VAL A 488 0.72 1.66 13.65
CA VAL A 488 1.35 0.67 14.55
C VAL A 488 2.83 0.89 14.82
N ARG A 489 3.54 1.57 13.92
CA ARG A 489 5.01 1.76 13.93
C ARG A 489 5.43 3.23 13.86
N GLY A 490 4.48 4.17 13.91
CA GLY A 490 4.71 5.61 13.80
C GLY A 490 4.70 6.10 12.35
N GLY A 491 4.38 7.37 12.14
CA GLY A 491 4.06 7.95 10.83
C GLY A 491 5.19 7.98 9.79
N ARG A 492 4.81 8.46 8.60
CA ARG A 492 5.70 8.83 7.48
C ARG A 492 6.34 7.65 6.75
N HIS A 493 5.75 6.46 6.81
CA HIS A 493 6.21 5.38 5.94
C HIS A 493 5.99 5.75 4.47
N LEU A 494 7.00 5.48 3.66
CA LEU A 494 6.86 5.19 2.25
C LEU A 494 6.51 3.72 2.12
N VAL A 495 5.56 3.38 1.23
CA VAL A 495 5.22 1.98 0.92
C VAL A 495 5.37 1.76 -0.57
N ARG A 496 6.16 0.75 -0.95
CA ARG A 496 6.34 0.30 -2.33
C ARG A 496 5.78 -1.12 -2.49
N THR A 497 4.81 -1.30 -3.37
CA THR A 497 4.34 -2.62 -3.79
C THR A 497 5.06 -3.06 -5.06
N LEU A 498 5.31 -4.36 -5.16
CA LEU A 498 5.86 -5.04 -6.33
C LEU A 498 5.01 -6.28 -6.54
N ASP A 499 4.03 -6.21 -7.43
CA ASP A 499 2.92 -7.18 -7.49
C ASP A 499 3.27 -8.43 -8.31
N CYS A 500 4.31 -8.35 -9.14
CA CYS A 500 4.78 -9.47 -9.97
C CYS A 500 6.29 -9.65 -9.87
N LEU A 501 6.86 -9.65 -8.66
CA LEU A 501 8.30 -9.80 -8.48
C LEU A 501 8.74 -11.22 -8.85
N PRO A 502 9.61 -11.41 -9.87
CA PRO A 502 9.98 -12.75 -10.32
C PRO A 502 10.63 -13.57 -9.19
N LEU A 503 10.28 -14.86 -9.16
CA LEU A 503 10.95 -15.88 -8.36
C LEU A 503 11.89 -16.66 -9.27
N GLY A 504 13.13 -16.90 -8.84
CA GLY A 504 14.08 -17.69 -9.61
C GLY A 504 13.71 -19.18 -9.70
N ALA A 505 12.78 -19.66 -8.89
CA ALA A 505 12.36 -21.05 -8.83
C ALA A 505 10.89 -21.18 -8.44
N ARG A 506 10.26 -22.29 -8.84
CA ARG A 506 8.93 -22.65 -8.33
C ARG A 506 9.06 -23.20 -6.92
N LEU A 507 8.28 -22.64 -6.00
CA LEU A 507 8.32 -23.02 -4.58
C LEU A 507 6.92 -23.42 -4.09
N PRO A 508 6.79 -24.56 -3.38
CA PRO A 508 5.60 -24.83 -2.58
C PRO A 508 5.37 -23.71 -1.55
N ALA A 509 4.10 -23.45 -1.21
CA ALA A 509 3.75 -22.31 -0.39
C ALA A 509 4.46 -22.25 0.98
N PRO A 510 4.67 -23.36 1.73
CA PRO A 510 5.46 -23.32 2.98
C PRO A 510 6.90 -22.84 2.77
N ALA A 511 7.58 -23.33 1.71
CA ALA A 511 8.95 -22.94 1.40
C ALA A 511 9.04 -21.48 0.92
N LEU A 512 8.06 -21.01 0.16
CA LEU A 512 7.95 -19.60 -0.22
C LEU A 512 7.84 -18.71 1.02
N LEU A 513 6.95 -19.06 1.96
CA LEU A 513 6.75 -18.26 3.17
C LEU A 513 7.98 -18.25 4.07
N GLU A 514 8.68 -19.37 4.20
CA GLU A 514 9.97 -19.43 4.91
C GLU A 514 11.03 -18.52 4.26
N HIS A 515 11.14 -18.56 2.93
CA HIS A 515 12.03 -17.67 2.17
C HIS A 515 11.69 -16.19 2.40
N CYS A 516 10.41 -15.83 2.26
CA CYS A 516 9.93 -14.47 2.52
C CYS A 516 10.18 -14.03 3.97
N ASP A 517 10.01 -14.91 4.95
CA ASP A 517 10.29 -14.62 6.36
C ASP A 517 11.80 -14.40 6.62
N GLY A 518 12.65 -15.16 5.94
CA GLY A 518 14.10 -14.93 5.90
C GLY A 518 14.45 -13.54 5.35
N LEU A 519 13.91 -13.17 4.20
CA LEU A 519 14.11 -11.86 3.59
C LEU A 519 13.55 -10.73 4.46
N ALA A 520 12.41 -10.94 5.11
CA ALA A 520 11.81 -9.94 5.98
C ALA A 520 12.70 -9.61 7.20
N ARG A 521 13.38 -10.60 7.77
CA ARG A 521 14.36 -10.36 8.85
C ARG A 521 15.54 -9.52 8.38
N ARG A 522 16.04 -9.79 7.17
CA ARG A 522 17.15 -9.03 6.57
C ARG A 522 16.73 -7.61 6.21
N CYS A 523 15.54 -7.42 5.62
CA CYS A 523 14.97 -6.08 5.40
C CYS A 523 14.82 -5.31 6.73
N GLY A 524 14.42 -6.00 7.80
CA GLY A 524 14.34 -5.43 9.15
C GLY A 524 15.66 -4.83 9.64
N SER A 525 16.80 -5.47 9.33
CA SER A 525 18.12 -4.92 9.67
C SER A 525 18.49 -3.64 8.91
N LEU A 526 17.87 -3.40 7.74
CA LEU A 526 17.99 -2.14 6.98
C LEU A 526 17.01 -1.06 7.47
N GLY A 527 16.11 -1.40 8.40
CA GLY A 527 15.03 -0.51 8.82
C GLY A 527 13.81 -0.53 7.89
N ALA A 528 13.65 -1.59 7.08
CA ALA A 528 12.49 -1.81 6.23
C ALA A 528 11.58 -2.92 6.77
N VAL A 529 10.27 -2.80 6.51
CA VAL A 529 9.30 -3.87 6.70
C VAL A 529 9.02 -4.52 5.34
N LEU A 530 9.09 -5.85 5.27
CA LEU A 530 8.67 -6.63 4.10
C LEU A 530 7.40 -7.41 4.44
N LEU A 531 6.41 -7.34 3.54
CA LEU A 531 5.15 -8.06 3.60
C LEU A 531 4.96 -8.84 2.30
N THR A 532 4.51 -10.10 2.39
CA THR A 532 4.13 -10.89 1.23
C THR A 532 2.66 -10.59 0.88
N THR A 533 2.40 -9.96 -0.26
CA THR A 533 1.06 -9.53 -0.68
C THR A 533 0.36 -10.55 -1.59
N ILE A 534 1.12 -11.24 -2.46
CA ILE A 534 0.59 -12.29 -3.35
C ILE A 534 1.48 -13.53 -3.24
N PRO A 535 1.13 -14.51 -2.38
CA PRO A 535 1.95 -15.72 -2.16
C PRO A 535 1.58 -16.88 -3.08
N THR A 536 0.56 -16.75 -3.92
CA THR A 536 -0.09 -17.88 -4.58
C THR A 536 0.45 -18.19 -5.98
N ALA A 537 1.26 -17.29 -6.56
CA ALA A 537 1.80 -17.42 -7.91
C ALA A 537 3.17 -18.13 -7.98
N SER A 538 3.62 -18.74 -6.89
CA SER A 538 4.95 -19.36 -6.80
C SER A 538 5.10 -20.68 -7.55
N LEU A 539 4.00 -21.23 -8.09
CA LEU A 539 4.00 -22.45 -8.90
C LEU A 539 3.68 -22.19 -10.38
N GLU A 540 3.45 -20.94 -10.77
CA GLU A 540 3.19 -20.57 -12.15
C GLU A 540 4.36 -20.92 -13.08
N PRO A 541 4.12 -21.05 -14.40
CA PRO A 541 5.19 -21.34 -15.36
C PRO A 541 6.37 -20.37 -15.26
N ALA A 542 6.06 -19.08 -15.12
CA ALA A 542 6.98 -18.02 -14.73
C ALA A 542 6.60 -17.57 -13.31
N PRO A 543 7.18 -18.19 -12.26
CA PRO A 543 6.74 -17.97 -10.89
C PRO A 543 7.09 -16.56 -10.42
N TYR A 544 6.20 -15.97 -9.63
CA TYR A 544 6.40 -14.66 -9.02
C TYR A 544 5.80 -14.59 -7.62
N VAL A 545 6.17 -13.55 -6.88
CA VAL A 545 5.61 -13.21 -5.57
C VAL A 545 5.24 -11.73 -5.58
N GLY A 546 4.08 -11.41 -5.00
CA GLY A 546 3.75 -10.02 -4.68
C GLY A 546 4.35 -9.65 -3.33
N VAL A 547 4.99 -8.49 -3.22
CA VAL A 547 5.51 -7.97 -1.96
C VAL A 547 5.19 -6.49 -1.76
N ALA A 548 5.16 -6.06 -0.50
CA ALA A 548 5.17 -4.67 -0.11
C ALA A 548 6.36 -4.38 0.81
N LEU A 549 7.11 -3.34 0.50
CA LEU A 549 8.22 -2.81 1.28
C LEU A 549 7.79 -1.49 1.91
N ALA A 550 8.11 -1.30 3.18
CA ALA A 550 7.86 -0.04 3.86
C ALA A 550 9.09 0.46 4.60
N ALA A 551 9.42 1.73 4.43
CA ALA A 551 10.55 2.39 5.09
C ALA A 551 10.31 3.90 5.17
N ARG A 552 11.19 4.67 5.81
CA ARG A 552 11.06 6.14 5.92
C ARG A 552 11.93 6.93 4.95
N SER A 553 12.69 6.25 4.09
CA SER A 553 13.46 6.88 3.03
C SER A 553 13.43 6.03 1.77
N ARG A 554 13.57 6.69 0.62
CA ARG A 554 13.65 6.01 -0.68
C ARG A 554 14.88 5.09 -0.74
N GLN A 555 16.01 5.57 -0.22
CA GLN A 555 17.24 4.77 -0.16
C GLN A 555 17.02 3.42 0.52
N VAL A 556 16.36 3.38 1.68
CA VAL A 556 16.11 2.11 2.39
C VAL A 556 15.12 1.23 1.63
N LEU A 557 14.12 1.81 0.94
CA LEU A 557 13.25 1.04 0.04
C LEU A 557 14.06 0.39 -1.09
N ASP A 558 14.94 1.16 -1.73
CA ASP A 558 15.75 0.69 -2.87
C ASP A 558 16.74 -0.41 -2.42
N GLU A 559 17.38 -0.24 -1.27
CA GLU A 559 18.26 -1.26 -0.67
C GLU A 559 17.49 -2.55 -0.30
N ALA A 560 16.31 -2.42 0.31
CA ALA A 560 15.47 -3.56 0.66
C ALA A 560 14.94 -4.28 -0.58
N GLU A 561 14.54 -3.55 -1.61
CA GLU A 561 14.11 -4.11 -2.89
C GLU A 561 15.26 -4.88 -3.56
N ALA A 562 16.45 -4.30 -3.64
CA ALA A 562 17.63 -4.96 -4.17
C ALA A 562 17.94 -6.26 -3.40
N LEU A 563 17.79 -6.25 -2.07
CA LEU A 563 17.96 -7.43 -1.22
C LEU A 563 16.94 -8.52 -1.55
N VAL A 564 15.66 -8.18 -1.73
CA VAL A 564 14.60 -9.13 -2.06
C VAL A 564 14.82 -9.71 -3.46
N ARG A 565 15.12 -8.86 -4.46
CA ARG A 565 15.44 -9.30 -5.83
C ARG A 565 16.63 -10.24 -5.85
N PHE A 566 17.71 -9.91 -5.13
CA PHE A 566 18.87 -10.77 -5.00
C PHE A 566 18.51 -12.12 -4.36
N GLY A 567 17.77 -12.10 -3.24
CA GLY A 567 17.31 -13.32 -2.59
C GLY A 567 16.49 -14.22 -3.50
N ASN A 568 15.59 -13.64 -4.30
CA ASN A 568 14.81 -14.38 -5.29
C ASN A 568 15.67 -14.93 -6.43
N GLY A 569 16.70 -14.19 -6.87
CA GLY A 569 17.64 -14.62 -7.91
C GLY A 569 18.47 -15.83 -7.48
N VAL A 570 18.97 -15.82 -6.23
CA VAL A 570 19.76 -16.94 -5.65
C VAL A 570 18.96 -18.25 -5.64
N LEU A 571 17.64 -18.21 -5.45
CA LEU A 571 16.81 -19.41 -5.60
C LEU A 571 17.01 -20.06 -6.97
N GLY A 572 17.01 -19.27 -8.04
CA GLY A 572 17.20 -19.80 -9.40
C GLY A 572 18.58 -20.41 -9.62
N GLU A 573 19.63 -19.85 -9.04
CA GLU A 573 21.00 -20.37 -9.13
C GLU A 573 21.15 -21.74 -8.45
N LEU A 574 20.46 -21.96 -7.32
CA LEU A 574 20.46 -23.25 -6.61
C LEU A 574 19.86 -24.39 -7.43
N PHE A 575 18.90 -24.11 -8.31
CA PHE A 575 18.27 -25.13 -9.18
C PHE A 575 18.90 -25.22 -10.58
N THR A 576 19.74 -24.25 -10.98
CA THR A 576 20.40 -24.23 -12.28
C THR A 576 21.88 -24.65 -12.25
N GLY A 577 22.48 -24.75 -11.05
CA GLY A 577 23.91 -25.05 -10.89
C GLY A 577 24.82 -23.94 -11.43
N GLN A 578 26.13 -24.04 -11.21
CA GLN A 578 27.16 -23.10 -11.73
C GLN A 578 27.30 -23.12 -13.27
N ALA A 579 26.20 -22.96 -14.01
CA ALA A 579 26.18 -22.89 -15.45
C ALA A 579 25.19 -21.81 -15.94
N SER A 580 25.48 -20.53 -15.68
CA SER A 580 25.33 -19.44 -16.66
C SER A 580 25.62 -18.06 -16.07
N ALA A 581 26.82 -17.86 -15.53
CA ALA A 581 27.37 -16.50 -15.38
C ALA A 581 27.92 -15.98 -16.73
N ALA A 582 27.16 -16.14 -17.82
CA ALA A 582 27.43 -15.52 -19.11
C ALA A 582 26.20 -15.55 -20.02
N THR A 583 25.92 -14.42 -20.66
CA THR A 583 24.99 -14.19 -21.79
C THR A 583 23.51 -13.90 -21.50
N TRP A 584 23.25 -12.73 -20.90
CA TRP A 584 22.12 -11.86 -21.30
C TRP A 584 22.61 -10.68 -22.16
N ALA A 585 23.55 -10.94 -23.08
CA ALA A 585 23.93 -9.99 -24.12
C ALA A 585 23.28 -10.42 -25.44
N SER A 586 22.55 -9.49 -26.04
CA SER A 586 21.80 -9.56 -27.29
C SER A 586 22.36 -10.55 -28.33
N ARG A 587 21.51 -11.45 -28.83
CA ARG A 587 21.74 -12.07 -30.15
C ARG A 587 20.75 -11.53 -31.16
N ARG A 588 21.20 -10.50 -31.90
CA ARG A 588 20.69 -10.17 -33.24
C ARG A 588 20.66 -11.46 -34.07
N ARG A 589 19.49 -11.80 -34.61
CA ARG A 589 19.33 -12.83 -35.63
C ARG A 589 20.04 -12.39 -36.91
N THR A 590 21.21 -12.93 -37.20
CA THR A 590 21.79 -12.92 -38.56
C THR A 590 21.40 -14.21 -39.27
N ARG A 591 20.62 -14.07 -40.36
CA ARG A 591 20.31 -15.16 -41.31
C ARG A 591 21.61 -15.59 -42.01
N ARG A 592 21.96 -16.89 -41.96
CA ARG A 592 22.94 -17.50 -42.87
C ARG A 592 22.25 -18.01 -44.15
N PRO A 593 22.87 -17.89 -45.33
CA PRO A 593 22.32 -18.39 -46.58
C PRO A 593 22.52 -19.91 -46.73
N ARG A 594 21.58 -20.58 -47.41
CA ARG A 594 21.63 -22.03 -47.73
C ARG A 594 22.68 -22.33 -48.80
N PRO A 595 23.44 -23.43 -48.70
CA PRO A 595 24.29 -23.88 -49.79
C PRO A 595 23.47 -24.65 -50.84
N ARG A 596 23.77 -24.42 -52.12
CA ARG A 596 23.31 -25.24 -53.24
C ARG A 596 24.01 -26.60 -53.21
N ARG A 597 23.28 -27.68 -53.46
CA ARG A 597 23.84 -29.02 -53.66
C ARG A 597 24.30 -29.19 -55.12
N PRO A 598 25.31 -30.05 -55.37
CA PRO A 598 25.94 -30.23 -56.67
C PRO A 598 25.00 -30.79 -57.73
#